data_AF-A0A9K3IQG9-F1
#
_entry.id   AF-A0A9K3IQG9-F1
#
_cell.length_a   1.000
_cell.length_b   1.000
_cell.length_c   1.000
_cell.angle_alpha   90.00
_cell.angle_beta   90.00
_cell.angle_gamma   90.00
#
_symmetry.space_group_name_H-M   'P 1'
#
loop_
_entity.id
_entity.type
_entity.pdbx_description
1 polymer ?
#
loop_
_entity_poly.entity_id
_entity_poly.type
_entity_poly.pdbx_seq_one_letter_code
_entity_poly.pdbx_strand_id
1 'polypeptide(L)'
;MLFYGLPNGEHAVHCKELPGFKYRHDLVRGVFHDVLKRAGISAKKEALVNFLTDPLEGRSTGLRPANILVFGWEEGIHVCVDLTGVTPLVGLRDHGFVAGQAITKAEAGKVAKHEKACIENQHVFVPFAFDTFGALAPDAVRFLKRFSRW
;
A
#
# COMPACT_ATOMS: atom_id res chain seq x y z
N MET A 1 30.93 14.41 7.60
CA MET A 1 29.67 13.82 7.09
C MET A 1 28.72 13.72 8.29
N LEU A 2 27.87 14.73 8.47
CA LEU A 2 26.95 14.81 9.62
C LEU A 2 25.69 13.98 9.27
N PHE A 3 25.48 12.89 9.99
CA PHE A 3 24.22 12.15 9.97
C PHE A 3 23.16 13.01 10.67
N TYR A 4 22.35 13.75 9.90
CA TYR A 4 21.09 14.30 10.41
C TYR A 4 20.09 13.14 10.58
N GLY A 5 20.28 12.37 11.65
CA GLY A 5 19.28 11.41 12.11
C GLY A 5 18.01 12.15 12.49
N LEU A 6 16.87 11.69 11.96
CA LEU A 6 15.58 12.03 12.56
C LEU A 6 15.65 11.71 14.06
N PRO A 7 15.08 12.54 14.96
CA PRO A 7 15.40 12.48 16.40
C PRO A 7 15.07 11.16 17.11
N ASN A 8 14.34 10.24 16.46
CA ASN A 8 13.65 9.12 17.11
C ASN A 8 14.08 7.72 16.61
N GLY A 9 15.18 7.58 15.85
CA GLY A 9 15.64 6.27 15.35
C GLY A 9 14.78 5.65 14.23
N GLU A 10 13.70 6.31 13.82
CA GLU A 10 12.79 5.83 12.78
C GLU A 10 13.31 6.00 11.35
N HIS A 11 14.48 6.60 11.17
CA HIS A 11 15.05 6.80 9.84
C HIS A 11 15.17 5.48 9.05
N ALA A 12 15.53 4.37 9.72
CA ALA A 12 15.58 3.03 9.12
C ALA A 12 14.22 2.48 8.65
N VAL A 13 13.12 2.95 9.24
CA VAL A 13 11.76 2.52 8.88
C VAL A 13 11.13 3.41 7.81
N HIS A 14 11.83 4.45 7.37
CA HIS A 14 11.31 5.46 6.43
C HIS A 14 12.11 5.70 5.20
N CYS A 15 13.43 5.60 5.33
CA CYS A 15 14.30 5.98 4.26
C CYS A 15 14.07 4.99 3.12
N LYS A 16 13.59 5.51 1.98
CA LYS A 16 13.41 4.72 0.75
C LYS A 16 14.72 4.10 0.27
N GLU A 17 15.85 4.67 0.67
CA GLU A 17 17.20 4.19 0.38
C GLU A 17 17.64 3.08 1.34
N LEU A 18 16.96 2.89 2.49
CA LEU A 18 17.29 1.85 3.45
C LEU A 18 16.41 0.60 3.24
N PRO A 19 16.98 -0.62 3.37
CA PRO A 19 16.25 -1.87 3.16
C PRO A 19 15.05 -2.07 4.10
N GLY A 20 15.06 -1.45 5.28
CA GLY A 20 14.07 -1.66 6.33
C GLY A 20 12.64 -1.27 5.96
N PHE A 21 12.47 -0.20 5.15
CA PHE A 21 11.16 0.21 4.66
C PHE A 21 10.58 -0.83 3.69
N LYS A 22 11.38 -1.26 2.71
CA LYS A 22 10.98 -2.26 1.71
C LYS A 22 10.71 -3.62 2.37
N TYR A 23 11.53 -4.03 3.33
CA TYR A 23 11.35 -5.28 4.07
C TYR A 23 9.99 -5.40 4.75
N ARG A 24 9.55 -4.36 5.47
CA ARG A 24 8.24 -4.40 6.17
C ARG A 24 7.08 -4.46 5.20
N HIS A 25 7.16 -3.68 4.12
CA HIS A 25 6.17 -3.72 3.04
C HIS A 25 6.06 -5.13 2.43
N ASP A 26 7.19 -5.73 2.07
CA ASP A 26 7.24 -7.07 1.47
C ASP A 26 6.79 -8.16 2.46
N LEU A 27 7.08 -8.00 3.76
CA LEU A 27 6.60 -8.89 4.81
C LEU A 27 5.07 -8.83 4.94
N VAL A 28 4.49 -7.63 5.05
CA VAL A 28 3.03 -7.46 5.14
C VAL A 28 2.36 -8.00 3.89
N ARG A 29 2.93 -7.76 2.70
CA ARG A 29 2.46 -8.36 1.45
C ARG A 29 2.48 -9.89 1.49
N GLY A 30 3.56 -10.48 2.00
CA GLY A 30 3.69 -11.92 2.17
C GLY A 30 2.59 -12.49 3.06
N VAL A 31 2.44 -11.93 4.26
CA VAL A 31 1.42 -12.34 5.24
C VAL A 31 0.01 -12.15 4.68
N PHE A 32 -0.26 -11.01 4.03
CA PHE A 32 -1.57 -10.73 3.48
C PHE A 32 -1.96 -11.75 2.40
N HIS A 33 -1.03 -12.10 1.50
CA HIS A 33 -1.28 -13.15 0.51
C HIS A 33 -1.50 -14.52 1.14
N ASP A 34 -0.74 -14.87 2.18
CA ASP A 34 -0.92 -16.15 2.87
C ASP A 34 -2.29 -16.23 3.57
N VAL A 35 -2.78 -15.12 4.12
CA VAL A 35 -4.15 -15.00 4.66
C VAL A 35 -5.18 -15.21 3.56
N LEU A 36 -5.04 -14.53 2.41
CA LEU A 36 -5.95 -14.72 1.26
C LEU A 36 -5.99 -16.18 0.82
N LYS A 37 -4.81 -16.81 0.67
CA LYS A 37 -4.67 -18.22 0.29
C LYS A 37 -5.35 -19.15 1.28
N ARG A 38 -5.18 -18.91 2.58
CA ARG A 38 -5.80 -19.73 3.65
C ARG A 38 -7.32 -19.59 3.69
N ALA A 39 -7.85 -18.44 3.28
CA ALA A 39 -9.29 -18.25 3.11
C ALA A 39 -9.83 -18.76 1.77
N GLY A 40 -9.01 -19.44 0.95
CA GLY A 40 -9.44 -19.96 -0.35
C GLY A 40 -9.61 -18.88 -1.43
N ILE A 41 -9.17 -17.65 -1.17
CA ILE A 41 -9.26 -16.56 -2.14
C ILE A 41 -8.10 -16.63 -3.13
N SER A 42 -8.43 -16.68 -4.42
CA SER A 42 -7.44 -16.67 -5.49
C SER A 42 -6.79 -15.30 -5.60
N ALA A 43 -5.47 -15.24 -5.40
CA ALA A 43 -4.71 -14.01 -5.49
C ALA A 43 -3.27 -14.25 -5.96
N LYS A 44 -2.69 -13.25 -6.63
CA LYS A 44 -1.30 -13.25 -7.10
C LYS A 44 -0.50 -12.11 -6.47
N LYS A 45 0.63 -12.44 -5.84
CA LYS A 45 1.63 -11.44 -5.40
C LYS A 45 2.40 -10.89 -6.59
N GLU A 46 2.78 -9.62 -6.52
CA GLU A 46 3.60 -8.92 -7.52
C GLU A 46 3.06 -9.13 -8.94
N ALA A 47 1.74 -9.03 -9.09
CA ALA A 47 1.09 -9.25 -10.37
C ALA A 47 1.46 -8.12 -11.33
N LEU A 48 2.16 -8.46 -12.42
CA LEU A 48 2.44 -7.52 -13.50
C LEU A 48 1.12 -7.10 -14.14
N VAL A 49 0.76 -5.84 -13.94
CA VAL A 49 -0.38 -5.18 -14.58
C VAL A 49 0.16 -4.05 -15.42
N ASN A 50 -0.35 -3.91 -16.64
CA ASN A 50 0.21 -3.01 -17.64
C ASN A 50 -0.20 -1.53 -17.46
N PHE A 51 -1.11 -1.24 -16.52
CA PHE A 51 -1.76 0.05 -16.36
C PHE A 51 -1.43 0.80 -15.06
N LEU A 52 -0.66 0.22 -14.12
CA LEU A 52 -0.30 0.89 -12.86
C LEU A 52 0.95 1.79 -12.95
N THR A 53 1.45 2.06 -14.14
CA THR A 53 2.60 2.95 -14.35
C THR A 53 2.20 4.40 -14.05
N ASP A 54 2.99 5.10 -13.24
CA ASP A 54 2.74 6.52 -12.95
C ASP A 54 2.95 7.35 -14.23
N PRO A 55 1.94 8.12 -14.70
CA PRO A 55 2.07 8.95 -15.91
C PRO A 55 3.21 9.97 -15.81
N LEU A 56 3.59 10.39 -14.60
CA LEU A 56 4.65 11.36 -14.34
C LEU A 56 6.05 10.73 -14.31
N GLU A 57 6.17 9.42 -14.17
CA GLU A 57 7.47 8.71 -14.16
C GLU A 57 7.95 8.28 -15.56
N GLY A 58 7.47 8.99 -16.59
CA GLY A 58 8.02 9.07 -17.94
C GLY A 58 8.71 7.80 -18.44
N ARG A 59 7.97 6.93 -19.14
CA ARG A 59 8.54 5.87 -19.99
C ARG A 59 9.63 4.98 -19.32
N SER A 60 9.56 4.79 -18.01
CA SER A 60 10.32 3.73 -17.35
C SER A 60 9.74 2.39 -17.81
N THR A 61 10.52 1.62 -18.56
CA THR A 61 10.15 0.44 -19.36
C THR A 61 9.69 -0.80 -18.56
N GLY A 62 9.30 -0.64 -17.30
CA GLY A 62 8.84 -1.72 -16.44
C GLY A 62 7.37 -1.54 -16.08
N LEU A 63 6.55 -2.56 -16.36
CA LEU A 63 5.20 -2.62 -15.81
C LEU A 63 5.29 -2.60 -14.28
N ARG A 64 4.64 -1.63 -13.63
CA ARG A 64 4.62 -1.61 -12.17
C ARG A 64 3.71 -2.74 -11.66
N PRO A 65 4.25 -3.72 -10.91
CA PRO A 65 3.42 -4.79 -10.39
C PRO A 65 2.45 -4.23 -9.34
N ALA A 66 1.19 -4.69 -9.38
CA ALA A 66 0.31 -4.60 -8.23
C ALA A 66 0.92 -5.42 -7.10
N ASN A 67 0.86 -4.93 -5.86
CA ASN A 67 1.44 -5.70 -4.75
C ASN A 67 0.71 -7.04 -4.61
N ILE A 68 -0.63 -7.01 -4.64
CA ILE A 68 -1.47 -8.19 -4.72
C ILE A 68 -2.62 -7.93 -5.69
N LEU A 69 -2.86 -8.87 -6.61
CA LEU A 69 -4.05 -8.92 -7.44
C LEU A 69 -4.97 -10.01 -6.90
N VAL A 70 -6.19 -9.63 -6.50
CA VAL A 70 -7.22 -10.58 -6.05
C VAL A 70 -8.19 -10.83 -7.21
N PHE A 71 -8.42 -12.10 -7.53
CA PHE A 71 -9.27 -12.47 -8.66
C PHE A 71 -10.72 -12.65 -8.24
N GLY A 72 -11.64 -12.25 -9.10
CA GLY A 72 -13.07 -12.57 -8.97
C GLY A 72 -13.76 -12.03 -7.72
N TRP A 73 -13.38 -10.84 -7.24
CA TRP A 73 -13.78 -10.31 -5.94
C TRP A 73 -15.28 -10.00 -5.82
N GLU A 74 -15.79 -9.11 -6.66
CA GLU A 74 -17.21 -8.76 -6.74
C GLU A 74 -17.65 -8.85 -8.19
N GLU A 75 -18.68 -9.66 -8.47
CA GLU A 75 -19.20 -9.83 -9.84
C GLU A 75 -18.11 -10.25 -10.85
N GLY A 76 -17.07 -10.95 -10.39
CA GLY A 76 -15.93 -11.35 -11.22
C GLY A 76 -14.84 -10.28 -11.37
N ILE A 77 -15.07 -9.05 -10.90
CA ILE A 77 -14.12 -7.94 -11.01
C ILE A 77 -12.87 -8.20 -10.17
N HIS A 78 -11.70 -7.94 -10.75
CA HIS A 78 -10.42 -8.12 -10.09
C HIS A 78 -10.05 -6.90 -9.24
N VAL A 79 -9.35 -7.12 -8.14
CA VAL A 79 -8.94 -6.03 -7.22
C VAL A 79 -7.42 -5.90 -7.21
N CYS A 80 -6.93 -4.72 -7.53
CA CYS A 80 -5.54 -4.33 -7.36
C CYS A 80 -5.34 -3.74 -5.96
N VAL A 81 -4.67 -4.49 -5.09
CA VAL A 81 -4.30 -4.03 -3.74
C VAL A 81 -2.88 -3.47 -3.78
N ASP A 82 -2.72 -2.20 -3.43
CA ASP A 82 -1.43 -1.52 -3.33
C ASP A 82 -1.16 -1.18 -1.85
N LEU A 83 -0.16 -1.85 -1.30
CA LEU A 83 0.25 -1.72 0.09
C LEU A 83 1.12 -0.48 0.28
N THR A 84 0.94 0.21 1.39
CA THR A 84 1.82 1.31 1.79
C THR A 84 1.96 1.35 3.31
N GLY A 85 3.19 1.25 3.78
CA GLY A 85 3.54 1.51 5.16
C GLY A 85 3.91 2.98 5.34
N VAL A 86 3.46 3.60 6.41
CA VAL A 86 3.95 4.91 6.87
C VAL A 86 4.34 4.82 8.35
N THR A 87 4.96 5.85 8.87
CA THR A 87 5.04 6.05 10.33
C THR A 87 4.54 7.46 10.56
N PRO A 88 3.74 7.64 11.59
CA PRO A 88 3.05 8.89 11.78
C PRO A 88 3.93 9.96 12.41
N LEU A 89 5.18 9.65 12.79
CA LEU A 89 6.07 10.63 13.39
C LEU A 89 6.90 11.44 12.39
N VAL A 90 6.84 11.12 11.10
CA VAL A 90 7.57 11.88 10.07
C VAL A 90 6.92 13.23 9.86
N GLY A 91 7.73 14.30 9.96
CA GLY A 91 7.28 15.67 9.68
C GLY A 91 6.64 16.38 10.87
N LEU A 92 6.78 15.86 12.10
CA LEU A 92 6.25 16.41 13.35
C LEU A 92 6.81 17.78 13.78
N ARG A 93 7.50 18.50 12.90
CA ARG A 93 8.27 19.70 13.25
C ARG A 93 7.39 20.80 13.85
N ASP A 94 6.25 21.08 13.22
CA ASP A 94 5.43 22.28 13.55
C ASP A 94 3.95 21.96 13.85
N HIS A 95 3.50 20.75 13.55
CA HIS A 95 2.13 20.29 13.78
C HIS A 95 2.26 18.98 14.57
N GLY A 96 1.81 18.97 15.82
CA GLY A 96 1.93 17.81 16.69
C GLY A 96 1.36 16.53 16.08
N PHE A 97 1.63 15.40 16.71
CA PHE A 97 1.12 14.10 16.27
C PHE A 97 -0.41 14.07 16.26
N VAL A 98 -1.01 13.78 15.11
CA VAL A 98 -2.44 13.48 14.96
C VAL A 98 -2.58 12.04 14.51
N ALA A 99 -3.18 11.21 15.36
CA ALA A 99 -3.44 9.81 15.05
C ALA A 99 -4.25 9.68 13.75
N GLY A 100 -3.82 8.79 12.86
CA GLY A 100 -4.49 8.54 11.59
C GLY A 100 -4.15 9.51 10.45
N GLN A 101 -3.58 10.69 10.71
CA GLN A 101 -3.33 11.68 9.66
C GLN A 101 -2.38 11.16 8.56
N ALA A 102 -1.30 10.50 8.96
CA ALA A 102 -0.30 9.98 8.02
C ALA A 102 -0.88 8.87 7.12
N ILE A 103 -1.69 7.96 7.67
CA ILE A 103 -2.32 6.89 6.90
C ILE A 103 -3.39 7.42 5.95
N THR A 104 -4.21 8.40 6.37
CA THR A 104 -5.21 9.04 5.48
C THR A 104 -4.54 9.78 4.32
N LYS A 105 -3.43 10.48 4.59
CA LYS A 105 -2.66 11.14 3.53
C LYS A 105 -2.05 10.12 2.55
N ALA A 106 -1.54 9.00 3.06
CA ALA A 106 -0.99 7.95 2.22
C ALA A 106 -2.05 7.25 1.37
N GLU A 107 -3.21 6.94 1.97
CA GLU A 107 -4.38 6.39 1.28
C GLU A 107 -4.81 7.30 0.12
N ALA A 108 -5.10 8.57 0.40
CA ALA A 108 -5.50 9.54 -0.61
C ALA A 108 -4.45 9.71 -1.73
N GLY A 109 -3.16 9.73 -1.38
CA GLY A 109 -2.07 9.81 -2.35
C GLY A 109 -1.99 8.59 -3.27
N LYS A 110 -2.32 7.40 -2.79
CA LYS A 110 -2.37 6.17 -3.60
C LYS A 110 -3.59 6.15 -4.52
N VAL A 111 -4.75 6.55 -4.02
CA VAL A 111 -5.99 6.68 -4.83
C VAL A 111 -5.76 7.62 -5.99
N ALA A 112 -5.27 8.83 -5.71
CA ALA A 112 -5.03 9.85 -6.73
C ALA A 112 -4.06 9.40 -7.84
N LYS A 113 -3.12 8.50 -7.52
CA LYS A 113 -2.13 7.99 -8.47
C LYS A 113 -2.63 6.85 -9.35
N HIS A 114 -3.51 5.98 -8.85
CA HIS A 114 -3.74 4.68 -9.49
C HIS A 114 -5.20 4.31 -9.74
N GLU A 115 -6.15 4.90 -9.00
CA GLU A 115 -7.56 4.48 -9.04
C GLU A 115 -8.14 4.61 -10.45
N LYS A 116 -7.90 5.75 -11.10
CA LYS A 116 -8.38 5.98 -12.47
C LYS A 116 -7.91 4.90 -13.43
N ALA A 117 -6.63 4.54 -13.38
CA ALA A 117 -6.07 3.52 -14.27
C ALA A 117 -6.66 2.12 -13.99
N CYS A 118 -6.93 1.78 -12.73
CA CYS A 118 -7.64 0.55 -12.39
C CYS A 118 -9.06 0.53 -12.97
N ILE A 119 -9.83 1.61 -12.79
CA ILE A 119 -11.21 1.71 -13.28
C ILE A 119 -11.25 1.56 -14.81
N GLU A 120 -10.38 2.28 -15.53
CA GLU A 120 -10.29 2.22 -17.00
C GLU A 120 -9.93 0.82 -17.53
N ASN A 121 -9.33 -0.03 -16.68
CA ASN A 121 -8.97 -1.40 -17.00
C ASN A 121 -9.86 -2.45 -16.31
N GLN A 122 -11.06 -2.05 -15.84
CA GLN A 122 -12.04 -2.95 -15.20
C GLN A 122 -11.52 -3.64 -13.93
N HIS A 123 -10.72 -2.92 -13.14
CA HIS A 123 -10.26 -3.37 -11.83
C HIS A 123 -10.72 -2.39 -10.75
N VAL A 124 -10.96 -2.91 -9.56
CA VAL A 124 -11.13 -2.08 -8.35
C VAL A 124 -9.75 -1.82 -7.75
N PHE A 125 -9.46 -0.56 -7.43
CA PHE A 125 -8.25 -0.21 -6.70
C PHE A 125 -8.52 -0.20 -5.19
N VAL A 126 -7.63 -0.82 -4.41
CA VAL A 126 -7.67 -0.75 -2.94
C VAL A 126 -6.34 -0.22 -2.41
N PRO A 127 -6.32 1.00 -1.84
CA PRO A 127 -5.16 1.52 -1.13
C PRO A 127 -5.06 0.87 0.26
N PHE A 128 -4.18 -0.12 0.42
CA PHE A 128 -3.96 -0.75 1.72
C PHE A 128 -2.88 0.02 2.50
N ALA A 129 -3.29 1.11 3.15
CA ALA A 129 -2.40 1.93 3.97
C ALA A 129 -2.41 1.49 5.44
N PHE A 130 -1.21 1.35 6.01
CA PHE A 130 -1.00 1.03 7.42
C PHE A 130 0.15 1.85 7.99
N ASP A 131 0.17 2.04 9.30
CA ASP A 131 1.33 2.62 9.98
C ASP A 131 2.10 1.66 10.86
N THR A 132 3.29 2.08 11.27
CA THR A 132 4.16 1.32 12.17
C THR A 132 3.64 1.20 13.59
N PHE A 133 2.61 1.94 13.97
CA PHE A 133 1.89 1.79 15.25
C PHE A 133 0.74 0.78 15.14
N GLY A 134 0.46 0.26 13.94
CA GLY A 134 -0.55 -0.75 13.67
C GLY A 134 -1.91 -0.19 13.24
N ALA A 135 -2.03 1.12 13.00
CA ALA A 135 -3.26 1.69 12.48
C ALA A 135 -3.45 1.34 10.99
N LEU A 136 -4.71 1.15 10.59
CA LEU A 136 -5.12 0.87 9.21
C LEU A 136 -5.99 2.00 8.69
N ALA A 137 -5.80 2.38 7.43
CA ALA A 137 -6.64 3.39 6.79
C ALA A 137 -8.07 2.85 6.52
N PRO A 138 -9.07 3.73 6.39
CA PRO A 138 -10.46 3.34 6.18
C PRO A 138 -10.71 2.32 5.06
N ASP A 139 -10.05 2.45 3.89
CA ASP A 139 -10.19 1.50 2.79
C ASP A 139 -9.58 0.14 3.10
N ALA A 140 -8.42 0.11 3.75
CA ALA A 140 -7.82 -1.14 4.22
C ALA A 140 -8.78 -1.88 5.17
N VAL A 141 -9.40 -1.16 6.11
CA VAL A 141 -10.39 -1.72 7.03
C VAL A 141 -11.64 -2.20 6.31
N ARG A 142 -12.19 -1.40 5.37
CA ARG A 142 -13.36 -1.79 4.55
C ARG A 142 -13.09 -3.07 3.79
N PHE A 143 -11.93 -3.16 3.15
CA PHE A 143 -11.51 -4.32 2.40
C PHE A 143 -11.39 -5.58 3.29
N LEU A 144 -10.75 -5.47 4.45
CA LEU A 144 -10.66 -6.59 5.41
C LEU A 144 -12.01 -7.03 5.99
N LYS A 145 -12.92 -6.08 6.29
CA LYS A 145 -14.28 -6.41 6.75
C LYS A 145 -15.09 -7.14 5.68
N ARG A 146 -14.77 -6.92 4.40
CA ARG A 146 -15.41 -7.63 3.30
C ARG A 146 -14.78 -9.00 3.09
N PHE A 147 -13.47 -9.12 3.30
CA PHE A 147 -12.78 -10.41 3.34
C PHE A 147 -13.39 -11.36 4.37
N SER A 148 -13.76 -10.88 5.56
CA SER A 148 -14.36 -11.73 6.61
C SER A 148 -15.79 -12.21 6.32
N ARG A 149 -16.37 -11.89 5.16
CA ARG A 149 -17.70 -12.35 4.74
C ARG A 149 -17.64 -13.51 3.74
N TRP A 150 -16.44 -13.89 3.32
CA TRP A 150 -16.17 -15.05 2.47
C TRP A 150 -15.77 -16.26 3.31
#